data_AF-A0AA43UDT6-F1
#
_entry.id   AF-A0AA43UDT6-F1
#
_cell.length_a   1.000
_cell.length_b   1.000
_cell.length_c   1.000
_cell.angle_alpha   90.00
_cell.angle_beta   90.00
_cell.angle_gamma   90.00
#
_symmetry.space_group_name_H-M   'P 1'
#
loop_
_entity.id
_entity.type
_entity.pdbx_description
1 polymer ?
#
loop_
_entity_poly.entity_id
_entity_poly.type
_entity_poly.pdbx_seq_one_letter_code
_entity_poly.pdbx_strand_id
1 'polypeptide(L)'
;MTEHIDDDLQSYFDGLMNDLNEDKDRSDELDELFQWTFLGDAEAKRRASWCVAKMAQNGIQDQRIIDILVPLTECIDPDTRYNVAWGIGEMARIGIGDDRCVNIIMELMCDLDSKVRAKAFWAATMLRDVLGIRDASLSDRIDSSDIQ
;
A
#
# COMPACT_ATOMS: atom_id res chain seq x y z
N MET A 1 -1.83 -31.42 12.45
CA MET A 1 -2.61 -31.25 11.21
C MET A 1 -2.84 -29.77 10.86
N THR A 2 -2.30 -28.84 11.64
CA THR A 2 -2.26 -27.40 11.38
C THR A 2 -0.97 -26.95 10.69
N GLU A 3 0.14 -27.69 10.86
CA GLU A 3 1.46 -27.33 10.29
C GLU A 3 1.49 -27.27 8.75
N HIS A 4 0.72 -28.09 8.04
CA HIS A 4 0.77 -28.13 6.56
C HIS A 4 0.13 -26.92 5.88
N ILE A 5 -0.85 -26.25 6.51
CA ILE A 5 -1.51 -25.09 5.90
C ILE A 5 -0.59 -23.87 5.96
N ASP A 6 0.20 -23.76 7.04
CA ASP A 6 1.14 -22.66 7.24
C ASP A 6 2.34 -22.76 6.27
N ASP A 7 2.82 -23.97 5.99
CA ASP A 7 3.91 -24.22 5.03
C ASP A 7 3.52 -23.86 3.59
N ASP A 8 2.30 -24.20 3.16
CA ASP A 8 1.80 -23.88 1.81
C ASP A 8 1.63 -22.36 1.63
N LEU A 9 1.13 -21.66 2.66
CA LEU A 9 1.00 -20.20 2.66
C LEU A 9 2.37 -19.51 2.62
N GLN A 10 3.32 -20.01 3.41
CA GLN A 10 4.69 -19.53 3.44
C GLN A 10 5.33 -19.66 2.05
N SER A 11 5.23 -20.84 1.43
CA SER A 11 5.77 -21.10 0.10
C SER A 11 5.12 -20.24 -0.98
N TYR A 12 3.81 -20.00 -0.90
CA TYR A 12 3.09 -19.13 -1.83
C TYR A 12 3.65 -17.70 -1.81
N PHE A 13 3.71 -17.09 -0.62
CA PHE A 13 4.23 -15.73 -0.51
C PHE A 13 5.72 -15.64 -0.82
N ASP A 14 6.54 -16.60 -0.39
CA ASP A 14 7.97 -16.56 -0.67
C ASP A 14 8.25 -16.60 -2.17
N GLY A 15 7.54 -17.45 -2.92
CA GLY A 15 7.62 -17.52 -4.37
C GLY A 15 7.17 -16.22 -5.04
N LEU A 16 6.01 -15.70 -4.65
CA LEU A 16 5.47 -14.45 -5.21
C LEU A 16 6.36 -13.25 -4.89
N MET A 17 6.85 -13.13 -3.66
CA MET A 17 7.74 -12.05 -3.26
C MET A 17 9.09 -12.13 -3.99
N ASN A 18 9.62 -13.33 -4.25
CA ASN A 18 10.82 -13.49 -5.07
C ASN A 18 10.58 -12.98 -6.50
N ASP A 19 9.47 -13.39 -7.13
CA ASP A 19 9.11 -12.93 -8.47
C ASP A 19 8.95 -11.40 -8.54
N LEU A 20 8.30 -10.80 -7.55
CA LEU A 20 8.12 -9.35 -7.48
C LEU A 20 9.43 -8.60 -7.21
N ASN A 21 10.39 -9.19 -6.48
CA ASN A 21 11.73 -8.63 -6.32
C ASN A 21 12.58 -8.74 -7.60
N GLU A 22 12.25 -9.67 -8.49
CA GLU A 22 12.80 -9.79 -9.84
C GLU A 22 12.04 -8.93 -10.88
N ASP A 23 11.19 -8.01 -10.42
CA ASP A 23 10.34 -7.12 -11.22
C ASP A 23 9.43 -7.84 -12.23
N LYS A 24 9.06 -9.09 -11.95
CA LYS A 24 8.10 -9.84 -12.79
C LYS A 24 6.70 -9.27 -12.63
N ASP A 25 5.97 -9.19 -13.74
CA ASP A 25 4.55 -8.90 -13.73
C ASP A 25 3.79 -10.09 -13.16
N ARG A 26 3.16 -9.88 -12.01
CA ARG A 26 2.28 -10.84 -11.33
C ARG A 26 0.89 -10.24 -11.07
N SER A 27 0.43 -9.35 -11.97
CA SER A 27 -0.90 -8.73 -11.89
C SER A 27 -2.05 -9.74 -11.97
N ASP A 28 -1.77 -10.96 -12.43
CA ASP A 28 -2.67 -12.12 -12.37
C ASP A 28 -2.99 -12.57 -10.93
N GLU A 29 -2.10 -12.30 -9.97
CA GLU A 29 -2.29 -12.65 -8.55
C GLU A 29 -3.13 -11.64 -7.76
N LEU A 30 -3.56 -10.53 -8.37
CA LEU A 30 -4.30 -9.47 -7.65
C LEU A 30 -5.61 -9.97 -7.03
N ASP A 31 -6.30 -10.90 -7.69
CA ASP A 31 -7.56 -11.44 -7.18
C ASP A 31 -7.33 -12.35 -5.96
N GLU A 32 -6.25 -13.14 -5.97
CA GLU A 32 -5.84 -13.99 -4.85
C GLU A 32 -5.33 -13.14 -3.69
N LEU A 33 -4.50 -12.13 -3.96
CA LEU A 33 -4.04 -11.17 -2.98
C LEU A 33 -5.20 -10.42 -2.33
N PHE A 34 -6.25 -10.08 -3.08
CA PHE A 34 -7.47 -9.50 -2.51
C PHE A 34 -8.15 -10.46 -1.50
N GLN A 35 -8.17 -11.77 -1.76
CA GLN A 35 -8.68 -12.73 -0.77
C GLN A 35 -7.82 -12.73 0.49
N TRP A 36 -6.49 -12.73 0.37
CA TRP A 36 -5.58 -12.74 1.51
C TRP A 36 -5.64 -11.44 2.33
N THR A 37 -5.86 -10.29 1.71
CA THR A 37 -6.03 -9.02 2.43
C THR A 37 -7.37 -8.95 3.17
N PHE A 38 -8.39 -9.66 2.70
CA PHE A 38 -9.72 -9.67 3.31
C PHE A 38 -9.89 -10.76 4.38
N LEU A 39 -9.61 -12.02 4.02
CA LEU A 39 -9.86 -13.22 4.83
C LEU A 39 -8.64 -13.69 5.63
N GLY A 40 -7.44 -13.27 5.24
CA GLY A 40 -6.19 -13.70 5.87
C GLY A 40 -6.04 -13.23 7.32
N ASP A 41 -5.14 -13.89 8.04
CA ASP A 41 -4.70 -13.42 9.35
C ASP A 41 -3.79 -12.19 9.24
N ALA A 42 -3.26 -11.71 10.37
CA ALA A 42 -2.41 -10.51 10.38
C ALA A 42 -1.15 -10.67 9.51
N GLU A 43 -0.56 -11.86 9.45
CA GLU A 43 0.65 -12.12 8.65
C GLU A 43 0.31 -12.19 7.16
N ALA A 44 -0.76 -12.90 6.79
CA ALA A 44 -1.24 -12.96 5.42
C ALA A 44 -1.60 -11.56 4.89
N LYS A 45 -2.27 -10.72 5.68
CA LYS A 45 -2.58 -9.33 5.32
C LYS A 45 -1.32 -8.49 5.12
N ARG A 46 -0.33 -8.65 6.01
CA ARG A 46 0.96 -7.96 5.89
C ARG A 46 1.69 -8.35 4.62
N ARG A 47 1.80 -9.63 4.32
CA ARG A 47 2.48 -10.12 3.11
C ARG A 47 1.74 -9.77 1.83
N ALA A 48 0.42 -9.92 1.84
CA ALA A 48 -0.40 -9.59 0.68
C ALA A 48 -0.35 -8.09 0.37
N SER A 49 -0.49 -7.23 1.38
CA SER A 49 -0.35 -5.77 1.20
C SER A 49 1.04 -5.38 0.70
N TRP A 50 2.09 -6.06 1.17
CA TRP A 50 3.45 -5.84 0.66
C TRP A 50 3.54 -6.19 -0.84
N CYS A 51 3.00 -7.34 -1.25
CA CYS A 51 3.02 -7.77 -2.65
C CYS A 51 2.27 -6.77 -3.55
N VAL A 52 1.09 -6.33 -3.12
CA VAL A 52 0.27 -5.34 -3.84
C VAL A 52 1.01 -4.00 -3.96
N ALA A 53 1.62 -3.50 -2.88
CA ALA A 53 2.41 -2.28 -2.91
C ALA A 53 3.69 -2.41 -3.75
N LYS A 54 4.34 -3.59 -3.74
CA LYS A 54 5.51 -3.89 -4.57
C LYS A 54 5.15 -3.93 -6.05
N MET A 55 3.99 -4.44 -6.44
CA MET A 55 3.48 -4.35 -7.82
C MET A 55 3.33 -2.89 -8.27
N ALA A 56 2.80 -2.02 -7.41
CA ALA A 56 2.73 -0.58 -7.68
C ALA A 56 4.12 0.01 -7.93
N GLN A 57 5.10 -0.32 -7.07
CA GLN A 57 6.49 0.11 -7.25
C GLN A 57 7.08 -0.36 -8.58
N ASN A 58 6.79 -1.61 -8.97
CA ASN A 58 7.25 -2.19 -10.24
C ASN A 58 6.55 -1.57 -11.46
N GLY A 59 5.61 -0.65 -11.26
CA GLY A 59 4.96 0.11 -12.33
C GLY A 59 3.75 -0.59 -12.96
N ILE A 60 3.15 -1.57 -12.25
CA ILE A 60 1.91 -2.20 -12.69
C ILE A 60 0.78 -1.18 -12.68
N GLN A 61 0.21 -0.91 -13.84
CA GLN A 61 -0.84 0.08 -14.06
C GLN A 61 -2.24 -0.55 -13.90
N ASP A 62 -2.54 -1.05 -12.71
CA ASP A 62 -3.84 -1.66 -12.40
C ASP A 62 -4.53 -0.95 -11.23
N GLN A 63 -5.72 -0.37 -11.47
CA GLN A 63 -6.50 0.34 -10.47
C GLN A 63 -6.92 -0.56 -9.29
N ARG A 64 -7.00 -1.89 -9.49
CA ARG A 64 -7.31 -2.86 -8.43
C ARG A 64 -6.31 -2.77 -7.28
N ILE A 65 -5.07 -2.34 -7.52
CA ILE A 65 -4.08 -2.09 -6.46
C ILE A 65 -4.63 -1.10 -5.43
N ILE A 66 -5.23 0.01 -5.87
CA ILE A 66 -5.84 1.00 -4.96
C ILE A 66 -7.05 0.38 -4.26
N ASP A 67 -7.91 -0.33 -5.00
CA ASP A 67 -9.10 -0.98 -4.43
C ASP A 67 -8.75 -2.00 -3.33
N ILE A 68 -7.64 -2.73 -3.49
CA ILE A 68 -7.14 -3.71 -2.51
C ILE A 68 -6.52 -3.02 -1.29
N LEU A 69 -5.78 -1.92 -1.48
CA LEU A 69 -5.07 -1.24 -0.39
C LEU A 69 -5.99 -0.39 0.48
N VAL A 70 -7.00 0.26 -0.11
CA VAL A 70 -7.90 1.20 0.59
C VAL A 70 -8.49 0.63 1.90
N PRO A 71 -9.05 -0.60 1.93
CA PRO A 71 -9.63 -1.19 3.14
C PRO A 71 -8.61 -1.51 4.24
N LEU A 72 -7.31 -1.54 3.92
CA LEU A 72 -6.25 -1.93 4.87
C LEU A 72 -5.75 -0.77 5.73
N THR A 73 -6.21 0.45 5.47
CA THR A 73 -5.92 1.66 6.25
C THR A 73 -6.25 1.48 7.74
N GLU A 74 -7.26 0.68 8.08
CA GLU A 74 -7.70 0.43 9.46
C GLU A 74 -7.06 -0.83 10.09
N CYS A 75 -6.12 -1.50 9.41
CA CYS A 75 -5.49 -2.69 9.96
C CYS A 75 -4.70 -2.38 11.24
N ILE A 76 -4.77 -3.28 12.23
CA ILE A 76 -4.04 -3.13 13.51
C ILE A 76 -2.53 -3.08 13.29
N ASP A 77 -2.03 -3.88 12.34
CA ASP A 77 -0.62 -4.00 12.04
C ASP A 77 -0.07 -2.75 11.31
N PRO A 78 0.90 -2.03 11.90
CA PRO A 78 1.45 -0.81 11.29
C PRO A 78 2.20 -1.07 9.99
N ASP A 79 2.81 -2.25 9.80
CA ASP A 79 3.50 -2.58 8.54
C ASP A 79 2.50 -2.70 7.38
N THR A 80 1.33 -3.27 7.63
CA THR A 80 0.21 -3.29 6.67
C THR A 80 -0.23 -1.87 6.30
N ARG A 81 -0.43 -0.97 7.28
CA ARG A 81 -0.80 0.43 7.01
C ARG A 81 0.31 1.21 6.30
N TYR A 82 1.57 0.92 6.62
CA TYR A 82 2.72 1.45 5.90
C TYR A 82 2.70 1.04 4.43
N ASN A 83 2.38 -0.23 4.13
CA ASN A 83 2.25 -0.73 2.76
C ASN A 83 1.13 -0.01 1.98
N VAL A 84 0.02 0.37 2.64
CA VAL A 84 -1.04 1.19 2.03
C VAL A 84 -0.49 2.54 1.58
N ALA A 85 0.16 3.28 2.48
CA ALA A 85 0.74 4.58 2.14
C ALA A 85 1.80 4.44 1.03
N TRP A 86 2.65 3.43 1.12
CA TRP A 86 3.67 3.16 0.10
C TRP A 86 3.06 2.86 -1.27
N GLY A 87 2.13 1.91 -1.35
CA GLY A 87 1.50 1.51 -2.61
C GLY A 87 0.72 2.65 -3.26
N ILE A 88 -0.05 3.43 -2.49
CA ILE A 88 -0.76 4.61 -3.03
C ILE A 88 0.22 5.64 -3.59
N GLY A 89 1.33 5.92 -2.89
CA GLY A 89 2.34 6.85 -3.39
C GLY A 89 3.03 6.36 -4.68
N GLU A 90 3.28 5.06 -4.83
CA GLU A 90 3.81 4.48 -6.06
C GLU A 90 2.81 4.54 -7.22
N MET A 91 1.52 4.29 -6.96
CA MET A 91 0.47 4.48 -7.96
C MET A 91 0.38 5.94 -8.43
N ALA A 92 0.46 6.89 -7.49
CA ALA A 92 0.48 8.31 -7.81
C ALA A 92 1.69 8.68 -8.68
N ARG A 93 2.87 8.08 -8.42
CA ARG A 93 4.10 8.28 -9.20
C ARG A 93 3.93 7.87 -10.67
N ILE A 94 3.10 6.86 -10.95
CA ILE A 94 2.81 6.40 -12.31
C ILE A 94 1.53 7.02 -12.90
N GLY A 95 0.96 8.03 -12.25
CA GLY A 95 -0.19 8.79 -12.77
C GLY A 95 -1.55 8.16 -12.47
N ILE A 96 -1.63 7.23 -11.52
CA ILE A 96 -2.87 6.55 -11.14
C ILE A 96 -3.25 6.91 -9.70
N GLY A 97 -4.49 7.36 -9.52
CA GLY A 97 -5.05 7.69 -8.21
C GLY A 97 -6.50 8.13 -8.34
N ASP A 98 -7.22 8.13 -7.22
CA ASP A 98 -8.58 8.64 -7.12
C ASP A 98 -8.77 9.42 -5.81
N ASP A 99 -9.95 10.03 -5.63
CA ASP A 99 -10.25 10.90 -4.50
C ASP A 99 -10.10 10.19 -3.14
N ARG A 100 -10.23 8.86 -3.07
CA ARG A 100 -10.04 8.10 -1.83
C ARG A 100 -8.60 8.17 -1.36
N CYS A 101 -7.63 8.24 -2.28
CA CYS A 101 -6.20 8.33 -1.96
C CYS A 101 -5.89 9.53 -1.06
N VAL A 102 -6.51 10.69 -1.32
CA VAL A 102 -6.29 11.90 -0.51
C VAL A 102 -6.74 11.69 0.93
N ASN A 103 -7.97 11.20 1.12
CA ASN A 103 -8.55 10.99 2.45
C ASN A 103 -7.72 9.98 3.26
N ILE A 104 -7.32 8.87 2.63
CA ILE A 104 -6.52 7.81 3.27
C ILE A 104 -5.14 8.33 3.65
N ILE A 105 -4.45 9.02 2.75
CA ILE A 105 -3.12 9.56 3.06
C ILE A 105 -3.20 10.61 4.17
N MET A 106 -4.24 11.46 4.17
CA MET A 106 -4.49 12.40 5.26
C MET A 106 -4.72 11.67 6.59
N GLU A 107 -5.47 10.58 6.62
CA GLU A 107 -5.64 9.77 7.83
C GLU A 107 -4.30 9.20 8.31
N LEU A 108 -3.53 8.57 7.43
CA LEU A 108 -2.24 7.94 7.75
C LEU A 108 -1.14 8.96 8.14
N MET A 109 -1.24 10.22 7.74
CA MET A 109 -0.36 11.29 8.26
C MET A 109 -0.57 11.56 9.77
N CYS A 110 -1.71 11.14 10.32
CA CYS A 110 -2.02 11.22 11.75
C CYS A 110 -1.86 9.87 12.48
N ASP A 111 -1.28 8.87 11.83
CA ASP A 111 -1.12 7.51 12.40
C ASP A 111 -0.32 7.52 13.71
N LEU A 112 -0.57 6.54 14.58
CA LEU A 112 0.18 6.36 15.83
C LEU A 112 1.64 5.98 15.57
N ASP A 113 1.90 5.20 14.53
CA ASP A 113 3.23 4.75 14.14
C ASP A 113 3.98 5.82 13.32
N SER A 114 5.19 6.17 13.74
CA SER A 114 5.98 7.22 13.09
C SER A 114 6.45 6.86 11.68
N LYS A 115 6.67 5.57 11.37
CA LYS A 115 7.04 5.13 10.03
C LYS A 115 5.87 5.25 9.08
N VAL A 116 4.66 4.91 9.54
CA VAL A 116 3.42 5.09 8.76
C VAL A 116 3.23 6.56 8.43
N ARG A 117 3.33 7.45 9.43
CA ARG A 117 3.26 8.91 9.19
C ARG A 117 4.27 9.37 8.16
N ALA A 118 5.54 9.01 8.33
CA ALA A 118 6.61 9.42 7.40
C ALA A 118 6.34 8.93 5.97
N LYS A 119 5.83 7.70 5.81
CA LYS A 119 5.47 7.17 4.50
C LYS A 119 4.25 7.86 3.90
N ALA A 120 3.27 8.20 4.72
CA ALA A 120 2.10 8.96 4.29
C ALA A 120 2.47 10.37 3.84
N PHE A 121 3.37 11.06 4.54
CA PHE A 121 3.93 12.35 4.08
C PHE A 121 4.59 12.23 2.71
N TRP A 122 5.40 11.19 2.49
CA TRP A 122 5.98 10.93 1.17
C TRP A 122 4.90 10.66 0.10
N ALA A 123 3.88 9.87 0.40
CA ALA A 123 2.80 9.61 -0.55
C ALA A 123 1.99 10.88 -0.86
N ALA A 124 1.80 11.76 0.14
CA ALA A 124 1.14 13.04 -0.02
C ALA A 124 1.86 13.94 -1.03
N THR A 125 3.20 13.98 -1.00
CA THR A 125 3.97 14.74 -2.00
C THR A 125 3.83 14.12 -3.39
N MET A 126 3.75 12.79 -3.52
CA MET A 126 3.48 12.16 -4.83
C MET A 126 2.10 12.53 -5.37
N LEU A 127 1.07 12.52 -4.53
CA LEU A 127 -0.29 12.92 -4.92
C LEU A 127 -0.34 14.39 -5.37
N ARG A 128 0.32 15.30 -4.64
CA ARG A 128 0.34 16.73 -4.96
C ARG A 128 1.20 17.05 -6.17
N ASP A 129 2.46 16.61 -6.15
CA ASP A 129 3.50 17.10 -7.06
C ASP A 129 3.56 16.30 -8.37
N VAL A 130 3.25 15.00 -8.32
CA VAL A 130 3.29 14.12 -9.50
C VAL A 130 1.90 13.97 -10.11
N LEU A 131 0.93 13.52 -9.31
CA LEU A 131 -0.43 13.30 -9.81
C LEU A 131 -1.21 14.61 -9.99
N GLY A 132 -0.73 15.71 -9.39
CA GLY A 132 -1.31 17.05 -9.56
C GLY A 132 -2.60 17.26 -8.77
N ILE A 133 -2.86 16.47 -7.73
CA ILE A 133 -4.04 16.63 -6.88
C ILE A 133 -3.90 17.91 -6.05
N ARG A 134 -4.81 18.85 -6.28
CA ARG A 134 -4.84 20.15 -5.60
C ARG A 134 -5.88 20.15 -4.48
N ASP A 135 -5.60 19.40 -3.43
CA ASP A 135 -6.34 19.48 -2.18
C ASP A 135 -5.65 20.48 -1.24
N ALA A 136 -6.41 21.48 -0.77
CA ALA A 136 -5.88 22.53 0.10
C ALA A 136 -5.45 21.98 1.47
N SER A 137 -6.21 21.04 2.03
CA SER A 137 -5.89 20.45 3.33
C SER A 137 -4.65 19.58 3.27
N LEU A 138 -4.47 18.83 2.16
CA LEU A 138 -3.27 18.06 1.90
C LEU A 138 -2.04 18.96 1.78
N SER A 139 -2.18 20.06 1.02
CA SER A 139 -1.09 21.03 0.82
C SER A 139 -0.68 21.70 2.15
N ASP A 140 -1.66 22.17 2.93
CA ASP A 140 -1.41 22.80 4.23
C ASP A 140 -0.67 21.85 5.19
N ARG A 141 -1.00 20.56 5.18
CA ARG A 141 -0.32 19.57 6.03
C ARG A 141 1.09 19.25 5.57
N ILE A 142 1.33 19.15 4.26
CA ILE A 142 2.69 18.95 3.74
C ILE A 142 3.55 20.15 4.14
N ASP A 143 3.08 21.37 3.88
CA ASP A 143 3.85 22.59 4.13
C ASP A 143 4.07 22.85 5.63
N SER A 144 3.14 22.40 6.50
CA SER A 144 3.31 22.46 7.96
C SER A 144 4.35 21.47 8.51
N SER A 145 4.64 20.38 7.78
CA SER A 145 5.60 19.35 8.21
C SER A 145 7.06 19.74 7.98
N ASP A 146 7.31 20.68 7.08
CA ASP A 146 8.65 21.27 6.85
C ASP A 146 9.09 22.21 7.99
N ILE A 147 8.25 22.40 9.03
CA ILE A 147 8.45 23.36 10.13
C ILE A 147 8.83 22.66 11.47
N GLN A 148 8.93 21.32 11.51
CA GLN A 148 9.30 20.56 12.72
C GLN A 148 10.65 19.83 12.59
#